data_AF-A0A8S3SYX3-F1
#
_entry.id   AF-A0A8S3SYX3-F1
#
_cell.length_a   1.000
_cell.length_b   1.000
_cell.length_c   1.000
_cell.angle_alpha   90.00
_cell.angle_beta   90.00
_cell.angle_gamma   90.00
#
_symmetry.space_group_name_H-M   'P 1'
#
loop_
_entity.id
_entity.type
_entity.pdbx_description
1 polymer ?
#
loop_
_entity_poly.entity_id
_entity_poly.type
_entity_poly.pdbx_seq_one_letter_code
_entity_poly.pdbx_strand_id
1 'polypeptide(L)'
;MGFSWVFAVIIPYVFLVCDGFLLDDRNKPATTSRSLLTDENYNALFNLIVHERQSRAKLEQQLARIERELTATQQGVTDIYHTSTDNNNTLENQAKIWNEIRSECNHLNTENDLLKLKVDSIEKKHTVLENYTKVLEHEVASLQQLKGVKDLQTVMNVRNETKVLREELKLTNNSLNSLRSEAEARKQDFVALLNKADSTERNLEITVKALHNNMNNVSETQHQTKLEIKRMENDMQMYQNRTFKNLQENLGLEIHNMSNRAAFTACAKDQTYSTATSILFPDVQTRFGVSNSALSVFGGSGKYTCGEDGLYLISGFFMTDATGYVYLNFYKNSIIFERIYFSVTTGHSYQTSTTVILQYLNKNDTLHLQPYSTMRVFGSSYSCISFLQLTN
;
A
#
# COMPACT_ATOMS: atom_id res chain seq x y z
N MET A 1 -7.91 -22.58 -28.85
CA MET A 1 -7.74 -21.25 -29.48
C MET A 1 -6.87 -20.46 -28.52
N GLY A 2 -5.56 -20.26 -28.69
CA GLY A 2 -4.76 -20.20 -29.90
C GLY A 2 -3.98 -18.87 -29.94
N PHE A 3 -3.38 -18.46 -28.82
CA PHE A 3 -2.50 -17.28 -28.73
C PHE A 3 -1.24 -17.69 -27.96
N SER A 4 -0.24 -18.18 -28.67
CA SER A 4 1.06 -18.50 -28.10
C SER A 4 2.10 -18.62 -29.22
N TRP A 5 3.32 -18.11 -28.97
CA TRP A 5 4.58 -18.34 -29.71
C TRP A 5 5.00 -17.43 -30.89
N VAL A 6 4.84 -16.11 -30.83
CA VAL A 6 5.57 -15.21 -31.79
C VAL A 6 6.48 -14.16 -31.14
N PHE A 7 6.34 -13.87 -29.84
CA PHE A 7 7.17 -12.84 -29.18
C PHE A 7 8.52 -13.33 -28.60
N ALA A 8 8.86 -14.61 -28.72
CA ALA A 8 9.98 -15.21 -27.99
C ALA A 8 11.33 -15.26 -28.72
N VAL A 9 11.44 -14.84 -29.98
CA VAL A 9 12.67 -15.11 -30.78
C VAL A 9 13.48 -13.86 -31.15
N ILE A 10 12.92 -12.64 -31.03
CA ILE A 10 13.62 -11.42 -31.49
C ILE A 10 14.29 -10.64 -30.35
N ILE A 11 13.84 -10.81 -29.10
CA ILE A 11 14.32 -10.01 -27.96
C ILE A 11 15.66 -10.49 -27.33
N PRO A 12 16.08 -11.78 -27.37
CA PRO A 12 17.33 -12.15 -26.70
C PRO A 12 18.60 -11.72 -27.46
N TYR A 13 18.53 -11.43 -28.77
CA TYR A 13 19.72 -11.06 -29.54
C TYR A 13 20.11 -9.58 -29.44
N VAL A 14 19.17 -8.69 -29.09
CA VAL A 14 19.47 -7.26 -28.90
C VAL A 14 19.97 -6.98 -27.48
N PHE A 15 19.53 -7.74 -26.47
CA PHE A 15 20.00 -7.58 -25.09
C PHE A 15 21.41 -8.18 -24.83
N LEU A 16 21.77 -9.27 -25.52
CA LEU A 16 23.11 -9.88 -25.36
C LEU A 16 24.26 -9.03 -25.95
N VAL A 17 23.97 -8.03 -26.78
CA VAL A 17 24.99 -7.12 -27.33
C VAL A 17 25.22 -5.89 -26.44
N CYS A 18 24.31 -5.58 -25.52
CA CYS A 18 24.45 -4.41 -24.63
C CYS A 18 25.12 -4.74 -23.28
N ASP A 19 24.95 -5.95 -22.74
CA ASP A 19 25.58 -6.33 -21.45
C ASP A 19 27.05 -6.79 -21.59
N GLY A 20 27.50 -7.15 -22.80
CA GLY A 20 28.88 -7.57 -23.06
C GLY A 20 29.86 -6.44 -23.40
N PHE A 21 29.39 -5.19 -23.51
CA PHE A 21 30.20 -4.09 -24.05
C PHE A 21 30.70 -3.06 -23.02
N LEU A 22 30.41 -3.22 -21.72
CA LEU A 22 30.70 -2.16 -20.76
C LEU A 22 31.80 -2.39 -19.72
N LEU A 23 32.33 -3.59 -19.49
CA LEU A 23 33.51 -3.74 -18.62
C LEU A 23 34.35 -4.98 -18.99
N ASP A 24 35.54 -4.76 -19.56
CA ASP A 24 36.67 -5.70 -19.46
C ASP A 24 37.43 -5.39 -18.16
N ASP A 25 37.86 -6.42 -17.44
CA ASP A 25 38.53 -6.41 -16.13
C ASP A 25 39.87 -5.63 -16.08
N ARG A 26 40.19 -4.85 -17.12
CA ARG A 26 41.46 -4.15 -17.29
C ARG A 26 41.35 -2.64 -17.45
N ASN A 27 40.18 -2.02 -17.27
CA ASN A 27 40.04 -0.56 -17.24
C ASN A 27 40.69 0.15 -18.46
N LYS A 28 40.61 -0.44 -19.65
CA LYS A 28 41.05 0.19 -20.91
C LYS A 28 39.89 0.28 -21.90
N PRO A 29 39.70 1.44 -22.57
CA PRO A 29 38.67 1.58 -23.57
C PRO A 29 39.00 0.74 -24.82
N ALA A 30 38.11 -0.18 -25.17
CA ALA A 30 38.16 -0.89 -26.44
C ALA A 30 37.99 0.12 -27.59
N THR A 31 39.08 0.42 -28.27
CA THR A 31 39.09 1.27 -29.47
C THR A 31 38.88 0.37 -30.67
N THR A 32 37.64 0.30 -31.17
CA THR A 32 37.18 0.02 -32.55
C THR A 32 35.93 -0.86 -32.61
N SER A 33 34.80 -0.26 -32.25
CA SER A 33 33.49 -0.64 -32.79
C SER A 33 32.63 0.62 -32.75
N ARG A 34 32.65 1.38 -33.86
CA ARG A 34 31.76 2.53 -34.07
C ARG A 34 30.33 2.02 -33.97
N SER A 35 29.66 2.40 -32.89
CA SER A 35 28.31 1.98 -32.52
C SER A 35 27.30 2.37 -33.60
N LEU A 36 26.49 1.40 -34.01
CA LEU A 36 25.32 1.53 -34.88
C LEU A 36 24.14 2.30 -34.26
N LEU A 37 24.38 3.04 -33.17
CA LEU A 37 23.43 3.97 -32.58
C LEU A 37 23.83 5.37 -33.02
N THR A 38 22.99 6.01 -33.84
CA THR A 38 23.11 7.44 -34.11
C THR A 38 23.03 8.20 -32.78
N ASP A 39 23.73 9.34 -32.68
CA ASP A 39 23.74 10.17 -31.47
C ASP A 39 22.32 10.53 -30.99
N GLU A 40 21.34 10.60 -31.91
CA GLU A 40 19.92 10.79 -31.60
C GLU A 40 19.30 9.63 -30.81
N ASN A 41 19.57 8.38 -31.18
CA ASN A 41 19.04 7.21 -30.48
C ASN A 41 19.65 7.06 -29.08
N TYR A 42 20.93 7.38 -28.95
CA TYR A 42 21.61 7.39 -27.64
C TYR A 42 21.05 8.47 -26.72
N ASN A 43 20.84 9.69 -27.24
CA ASN A 43 20.25 10.80 -26.48
C ASN A 43 18.80 10.51 -26.07
N ALA A 44 17.99 9.88 -26.94
CA ALA A 44 16.63 9.50 -26.61
C ALA A 44 16.58 8.47 -25.46
N LEU A 45 17.44 7.45 -25.50
CA LEU A 45 17.51 6.40 -24.50
C LEU A 45 18.06 6.94 -23.16
N PHE A 46 19.06 7.82 -23.21
CA PHE A 46 19.58 8.52 -22.04
C PHE A 46 18.51 9.41 -21.37
N ASN A 47 17.76 10.19 -22.16
CA ASN A 47 16.67 11.02 -21.64
C ASN A 47 15.55 10.18 -21.00
N LEU A 48 15.23 9.02 -21.58
CA LEU A 48 14.27 8.07 -21.00
C LEU A 48 14.73 7.57 -19.62
N ILE A 49 15.99 7.14 -19.51
CA ILE A 49 16.58 6.66 -18.24
C ILE A 49 16.60 7.77 -17.19
N VAL A 50 16.96 9.00 -17.57
CA VAL A 50 16.97 10.15 -16.66
C VAL A 50 15.55 10.46 -16.17
N HIS A 51 14.56 10.48 -17.08
CA HIS A 51 13.16 10.71 -16.73
C HIS A 51 12.61 9.61 -15.81
N GLU A 52 12.95 8.34 -16.07
CA GLU A 52 12.56 7.21 -15.22
C GLU A 52 13.16 7.35 -13.82
N ARG A 53 14.46 7.64 -13.71
CA ARG A 53 15.14 7.86 -12.42
C ARG A 53 14.54 9.02 -11.63
N GLN A 54 14.23 10.13 -12.29
CA GLN A 54 13.56 11.27 -11.64
C GLN A 54 12.15 10.93 -11.19
N SER A 55 11.40 10.17 -11.99
CA SER A 55 10.05 9.72 -11.64
C SER A 55 10.08 8.77 -10.45
N ARG A 56 11.03 7.84 -10.42
CA ARG A 56 11.25 6.91 -9.31
C ARG A 56 11.64 7.64 -8.02
N ALA A 57 12.56 8.61 -8.09
CA ALA A 57 12.94 9.40 -6.92
C ALA A 57 11.76 10.19 -6.34
N LYS A 58 10.88 10.73 -7.19
CA LYS A 58 9.64 11.40 -6.73
C LYS A 58 8.68 10.41 -6.06
N LEU A 59 8.51 9.21 -6.61
CA LEU A 59 7.68 8.17 -6.01
C LEU A 59 8.25 7.71 -4.65
N GLU A 60 9.55 7.49 -4.55
CA GLU A 60 10.22 7.13 -3.29
C GLU A 60 10.07 8.23 -2.22
N GLN A 61 10.16 9.50 -2.60
CA GLN A 61 9.92 10.62 -1.70
C GLN A 61 8.46 10.69 -1.22
N GLN A 62 7.50 10.43 -2.12
CA GLN A 62 6.08 10.36 -1.76
C GLN A 62 5.80 9.18 -0.82
N LEU A 63 6.38 8.00 -1.09
CA LEU A 63 6.25 6.82 -0.25
C LEU A 63 6.78 7.09 1.18
N ALA A 64 7.98 7.66 1.29
CA ALA A 64 8.59 8.00 2.58
C ALA A 64 7.81 9.08 3.35
N ARG A 65 7.04 9.93 2.66
CA ARG A 65 6.13 10.88 3.30
C ARG A 65 4.90 10.14 3.86
N ILE A 66 4.28 9.28 3.06
CA ILE A 66 3.12 8.48 3.46
C ILE A 66 3.46 7.58 4.66
N GLU A 67 4.63 6.93 4.66
CA GLU A 67 5.07 6.09 5.77
C GLU A 67 5.22 6.88 7.09
N ARG A 68 5.72 8.12 7.03
CA ARG A 68 5.82 8.99 8.20
C ARG A 68 4.46 9.43 8.72
N GLU A 69 3.56 9.83 7.83
CA GLU A 69 2.18 10.21 8.19
C GLU A 69 1.41 9.01 8.77
N LEU A 70 1.59 7.81 8.22
CA LEU A 70 1.01 6.57 8.74
C LEU A 70 1.55 6.24 10.13
N THR A 71 2.87 6.33 10.34
CA THR A 71 3.50 6.08 11.64
C THR A 71 2.98 7.07 12.70
N ALA A 72 2.90 8.36 12.35
CA ALA A 72 2.35 9.38 13.24
C ALA A 72 0.87 9.11 13.59
N THR A 73 0.07 8.69 12.61
CA THR A 73 -1.34 8.32 12.82
C THR A 73 -1.46 7.08 13.74
N GLN A 74 -0.62 6.06 13.53
CA GLN A 74 -0.59 4.86 14.38
C GLN A 74 -0.22 5.19 15.82
N GLN A 75 0.74 6.09 16.03
CA GLN A 75 1.09 6.57 17.36
C GLN A 75 -0.10 7.30 18.00
N GLY A 76 -0.73 8.23 17.28
CA GLY A 76 -1.91 8.95 17.79
C GLY A 76 -3.07 8.02 18.16
N VAL A 77 -3.33 6.97 17.37
CA VAL A 77 -4.34 5.95 17.69
C VAL A 77 -3.96 5.17 18.96
N THR A 78 -2.68 4.83 19.12
CA THR A 78 -2.16 4.13 20.31
C THR A 78 -2.33 4.97 21.57
N ASP A 79 -2.04 6.27 21.49
CA ASP A 79 -2.21 7.21 22.61
C ASP A 79 -3.68 7.36 23.02
N ILE A 80 -4.60 7.43 22.04
CA ILE A 80 -6.04 7.44 22.29
C ILE A 80 -6.49 6.13 22.97
N TYR A 81 -5.98 4.99 22.54
CA TYR A 81 -6.29 3.69 23.13
C TYR A 81 -5.84 3.59 24.59
N HIS A 82 -4.62 4.01 24.90
CA HIS A 82 -4.12 4.06 26.28
C HIS A 82 -4.97 4.99 27.16
N THR A 83 -5.25 6.20 26.67
CA THR A 83 -6.13 7.16 27.37
C THR A 83 -7.53 6.59 27.62
N SER A 84 -8.10 5.88 26.65
CA SER A 84 -9.41 5.22 26.81
C SER A 84 -9.36 4.11 27.85
N THR A 85 -8.26 3.37 27.93
CA THR A 85 -8.07 2.29 28.90
C THR A 85 -7.97 2.86 30.31
N ASP A 86 -7.20 3.94 30.50
CA ASP A 86 -7.06 4.62 31.79
C ASP A 86 -8.38 5.24 32.26
N ASN A 87 -9.16 5.81 31.34
CA ASN A 87 -10.51 6.30 31.64
C ASN A 87 -11.45 5.17 32.09
N ASN A 88 -11.40 4.00 31.45
CA ASN A 88 -12.20 2.83 31.86
C ASN A 88 -11.80 2.35 33.27
N ASN A 89 -10.50 2.21 33.55
CA ASN A 89 -10.01 1.84 34.87
C ASN A 89 -10.47 2.85 35.95
N THR A 90 -10.49 4.14 35.60
CA THR A 90 -10.98 5.20 36.48
C THR A 90 -12.48 5.06 36.75
N LEU A 91 -13.28 4.79 35.71
CA LEU A 91 -14.73 4.56 35.85
C LEU A 91 -15.04 3.32 36.70
N GLU A 92 -14.31 2.22 36.51
CA GLU A 92 -14.44 1.01 37.34
C GLU A 92 -14.13 1.29 38.81
N ASN A 93 -13.05 2.02 39.09
CA ASN A 93 -12.70 2.44 40.45
C ASN A 93 -13.77 3.36 41.06
N GLN A 94 -14.29 4.33 40.30
CA GLN A 94 -15.37 5.21 40.76
C GLN A 94 -16.65 4.42 41.04
N ALA A 95 -17.01 3.43 40.21
CA ALA A 95 -18.15 2.56 40.44
C ALA A 95 -17.99 1.72 41.72
N LYS A 96 -16.79 1.20 41.98
CA LYS A 96 -16.47 0.50 43.23
C LYS A 96 -16.62 1.41 44.45
N ILE A 97 -16.07 2.62 44.40
CA ILE A 97 -16.22 3.63 45.47
C ILE A 97 -17.69 3.97 45.72
N TRP A 98 -18.49 4.11 44.66
CA TRP A 98 -19.93 4.37 44.80
C TRP A 98 -20.66 3.23 45.49
N ASN A 99 -20.32 1.98 45.18
CA ASN A 99 -20.91 0.82 45.85
C ASN A 99 -20.52 0.77 47.34
N GLU A 100 -19.28 1.11 47.69
CA GLU A 100 -18.82 1.23 49.07
C GLU A 100 -19.58 2.33 49.83
N ILE A 101 -19.68 3.53 49.26
CA ILE A 101 -20.45 4.65 49.84
C ILE A 101 -21.91 4.24 50.07
N ARG A 102 -22.53 3.59 49.09
CA ARG A 102 -23.92 3.12 49.19
C ARG A 102 -24.09 2.10 50.32
N SER A 103 -23.17 1.15 50.43
CA SER A 103 -23.18 0.15 51.51
C SER A 103 -23.08 0.82 52.88
N GLU A 104 -22.16 1.77 53.02
CA GLU A 104 -21.94 2.48 54.29
C GLU A 104 -23.14 3.34 54.68
N CYS A 105 -23.74 4.07 53.74
CA CYS A 105 -24.97 4.84 53.98
C CYS A 105 -26.12 3.93 54.46
N ASN A 106 -26.28 2.74 53.88
CA ASN A 106 -27.30 1.79 54.31
C ASN A 106 -27.04 1.28 55.73
N HIS A 107 -25.77 1.02 56.07
CA HIS A 107 -25.38 0.62 57.41
C HIS A 107 -25.68 1.72 58.43
N LEU A 108 -25.21 2.95 58.17
CA LEU A 108 -25.45 4.12 59.02
C LEU A 108 -26.95 4.42 59.20
N ASN A 109 -27.77 4.27 58.16
CA ASN A 109 -29.22 4.44 58.28
C ASN A 109 -29.84 3.42 59.26
N THR A 110 -29.48 2.14 59.10
CA THR A 110 -29.94 1.05 60.00
C THR A 110 -29.52 1.32 61.44
N GLU A 111 -28.29 1.75 61.61
CA GLU A 111 -27.69 2.10 62.88
C GLU A 111 -28.38 3.32 63.52
N ASN A 112 -28.72 4.34 62.75
CA ASN A 112 -29.43 5.54 63.21
C ASN A 112 -30.87 5.22 63.63
N ASP A 113 -31.58 4.35 62.89
CA ASP A 113 -32.90 3.86 63.29
C ASP A 113 -32.85 3.14 64.64
N LEU A 114 -31.80 2.33 64.87
CA LEU A 114 -31.58 1.67 66.15
C LEU A 114 -31.32 2.67 67.29
N LEU A 115 -30.50 3.70 67.05
CA LEU A 115 -30.27 4.76 68.03
C LEU A 115 -31.56 5.50 68.36
N LYS A 116 -32.38 5.81 67.37
CA LYS A 116 -33.68 6.47 67.57
C LYS A 116 -34.60 5.66 68.47
N LEU A 117 -34.70 4.34 68.24
CA LEU A 117 -35.44 3.43 69.12
C LEU A 117 -34.89 3.39 70.55
N LYS A 118 -33.56 3.42 70.72
CA LYS A 118 -32.91 3.47 72.04
C LYS A 118 -33.22 4.78 72.77
N VAL A 119 -33.11 5.92 72.08
CA VAL A 119 -33.43 7.25 72.63
C VAL A 119 -34.90 7.29 73.05
N ASP A 120 -35.83 6.91 72.16
CA ASP A 120 -37.27 6.88 72.47
C ASP A 120 -37.58 6.01 73.70
N SER A 121 -36.91 4.87 73.84
CA SER A 121 -37.07 3.99 75.00
C SER A 121 -36.54 4.62 76.29
N ILE A 122 -35.40 5.31 76.24
CA ILE A 122 -34.78 5.95 77.40
C ILE A 122 -35.58 7.19 77.82
N GLU A 123 -36.05 7.99 76.86
CA GLU A 123 -36.91 9.15 77.13
C GLU A 123 -38.20 8.72 77.82
N LYS A 124 -38.86 7.65 77.35
CA LYS A 124 -40.03 7.07 78.05
C LYS A 124 -39.71 6.68 79.49
N LYS A 125 -38.59 5.99 79.72
CA LYS A 125 -38.14 5.62 81.09
C LYS A 125 -37.89 6.86 81.94
N HIS A 126 -37.22 7.87 81.38
CA HIS A 126 -36.92 9.12 82.05
C HIS A 126 -38.21 9.83 82.48
N THR A 127 -39.20 9.98 81.59
CA THR A 127 -40.50 10.59 81.91
C THR A 127 -41.23 9.84 83.03
N VAL A 128 -41.22 8.50 83.01
CA VAL A 128 -41.83 7.69 84.07
C VAL A 128 -41.13 7.94 85.41
N LEU A 129 -39.79 7.85 85.45
CA LEU A 129 -39.00 8.08 86.66
C LEU A 129 -39.16 9.51 87.21
N GLU A 130 -39.19 10.51 86.33
CA GLU A 130 -39.40 11.91 86.71
C GLU A 130 -40.78 12.11 87.34
N ASN A 131 -41.84 11.53 86.76
CA ASN A 131 -43.18 11.57 87.31
C ASN A 131 -43.26 10.86 88.67
N TYR A 132 -42.66 9.67 88.81
CA TYR A 132 -42.60 8.95 90.10
C TYR A 132 -41.87 9.77 91.16
N THR A 133 -40.74 10.38 90.80
CA THR A 133 -39.96 11.23 91.72
C THR A 133 -40.80 12.42 92.21
N LYS A 134 -41.52 13.10 91.30
CA LYS A 134 -42.42 14.21 91.65
C LYS A 134 -43.55 13.79 92.61
N VAL A 135 -44.13 12.61 92.40
CA VAL A 135 -45.18 12.06 93.28
C VAL A 135 -44.63 11.81 94.68
N LEU A 136 -43.48 11.14 94.78
CA LEU A 136 -42.85 10.85 96.08
C LEU A 136 -42.41 12.13 96.79
N GLU A 137 -41.87 13.12 96.07
CA GLU A 137 -41.53 14.42 96.66
C GLU A 137 -42.75 15.13 97.25
N HIS A 138 -43.90 15.08 96.55
CA HIS A 138 -45.16 15.61 97.07
C HIS A 138 -45.66 14.84 98.29
N GLU A 139 -45.53 13.51 98.30
CA GLU A 139 -45.93 12.65 99.41
C GLU A 139 -45.06 12.87 100.65
N VAL A 140 -43.74 12.99 100.48
CA VAL A 140 -42.81 13.41 101.55
C VAL A 140 -43.21 14.78 102.11
N ALA A 141 -43.48 15.76 101.25
CA ALA A 141 -43.89 17.09 101.69
C ALA A 141 -45.20 17.06 102.47
N SER A 142 -46.16 16.23 102.06
CA SER A 142 -47.44 16.03 102.74
C SER A 142 -47.29 15.37 104.11
N LEU A 143 -46.47 14.31 104.21
CA LEU A 143 -46.16 13.62 105.47
C LEU A 143 -45.41 14.51 106.46
N GLN A 144 -44.56 15.42 105.99
CA GLN A 144 -43.86 16.40 106.83
C GLN A 144 -44.79 17.45 107.45
N GLN A 145 -45.96 17.73 106.84
CA GLN A 145 -46.95 18.69 107.36
C GLN A 145 -47.88 18.08 108.44
N LEU A 146 -47.98 16.75 108.53
CA LEU A 146 -48.78 16.06 109.55
C LEU A 146 -48.10 16.13 110.92
N LYS A 147 -48.63 16.97 111.81
CA LYS A 147 -48.12 17.18 113.18
C LYS A 147 -48.37 15.94 114.04
N GLY A 148 -47.33 15.14 114.29
CA GLY A 148 -47.37 13.96 115.19
C GLY A 148 -46.81 12.65 114.61
N VAL A 149 -45.78 12.71 113.77
CA VAL A 149 -45.21 11.52 113.09
C VAL A 149 -44.59 10.55 114.10
N LYS A 150 -45.37 9.53 114.50
CA LYS A 150 -44.87 8.30 115.14
C LYS A 150 -44.26 7.32 114.14
N ASP A 151 -44.33 7.62 112.84
CA ASP A 151 -43.92 6.72 111.76
C ASP A 151 -42.71 7.27 110.97
N LEU A 152 -41.66 7.62 111.72
CA LEU A 152 -40.39 8.13 111.19
C LEU A 152 -39.76 7.18 110.16
N GLN A 153 -40.01 5.87 110.34
CA GLN A 153 -39.58 4.81 109.44
C GLN A 153 -40.19 4.95 108.04
N THR A 154 -41.47 5.30 107.95
CA THR A 154 -42.16 5.48 106.68
C THR A 154 -41.59 6.67 105.90
N VAL A 155 -41.34 7.80 106.56
CA VAL A 155 -40.69 8.97 105.94
C VAL A 155 -39.25 8.65 105.50
N MET A 156 -38.50 7.88 106.28
CA MET A 156 -37.14 7.45 105.92
C MET A 156 -37.13 6.49 104.72
N ASN A 157 -38.09 5.56 104.65
CA ASN A 157 -38.22 4.64 103.53
C ASN A 157 -38.51 5.40 102.23
N VAL A 158 -39.50 6.30 102.22
CA VAL A 158 -39.83 7.13 101.05
C VAL A 158 -38.65 8.01 100.64
N ARG A 159 -37.91 8.59 101.61
CA ARG A 159 -36.72 9.40 101.32
C ARG A 159 -35.59 8.57 100.70
N ASN A 160 -35.39 7.34 101.15
CA ASN A 160 -34.41 6.42 100.59
C ASN A 160 -34.80 6.01 99.17
N GLU A 161 -36.06 5.69 98.92
CA GLU A 161 -36.58 5.41 97.57
C GLU A 161 -36.40 6.60 96.63
N THR A 162 -36.69 7.82 97.10
CA THR A 162 -36.49 9.04 96.31
C THR A 162 -35.00 9.25 95.96
N LYS A 163 -34.09 8.92 96.88
CA LYS A 163 -32.64 8.99 96.64
C LYS A 163 -32.19 7.97 95.59
N VAL A 164 -32.71 6.74 95.66
CA VAL A 164 -32.44 5.69 94.66
C VAL A 164 -32.93 6.15 93.29
N LEU A 165 -34.16 6.66 93.19
CA LEU A 165 -34.72 7.17 91.94
C LEU A 165 -33.93 8.34 91.35
N ARG A 166 -33.39 9.24 92.18
CA ARG A 166 -32.51 10.32 91.69
C ARG A 166 -31.20 9.80 91.09
N GLU A 167 -30.59 8.78 91.69
CA GLU A 167 -29.39 8.16 91.11
C GLU A 167 -29.72 7.42 89.81
N GLU A 168 -30.86 6.73 89.74
CA GLU A 168 -31.35 6.12 88.50
C GLU A 168 -31.63 7.17 87.41
N LEU A 169 -32.25 8.30 87.77
CA LEU A 169 -32.49 9.41 86.86
C LEU A 169 -31.18 9.99 86.33
N LYS A 170 -30.17 10.14 87.20
CA LYS A 170 -28.84 10.63 86.83
C LYS A 170 -28.12 9.68 85.88
N LEU A 171 -28.17 8.38 86.16
CA LEU A 171 -27.62 7.34 85.27
C LEU A 171 -28.31 7.37 83.90
N THR A 172 -29.65 7.46 83.90
CA THR A 172 -30.45 7.57 82.66
C THR A 172 -30.09 8.81 81.85
N ASN A 173 -29.90 9.96 82.51
CA ASN A 173 -29.49 11.21 81.86
C ASN A 173 -28.06 11.12 81.28
N ASN A 174 -27.14 10.45 81.98
CA ASN A 174 -25.80 10.19 81.45
C ASN A 174 -25.84 9.30 80.21
N SER A 175 -26.68 8.26 80.20
CA SER A 175 -26.90 7.42 79.00
C SER A 175 -27.48 8.23 77.84
N LEU A 176 -28.42 9.13 78.09
CA LEU A 176 -28.98 10.01 77.06
C LEU A 176 -27.92 10.94 76.45
N ASN A 177 -27.06 11.53 77.28
CA ASN A 177 -25.95 12.36 76.81
C ASN A 177 -24.94 11.56 75.98
N SER A 178 -24.62 10.33 76.39
CA SER A 178 -23.75 9.44 75.61
C SER A 178 -24.34 9.14 74.23
N LEU A 179 -25.65 8.85 74.14
CA LEU A 179 -26.31 8.60 72.86
C LEU A 179 -26.36 9.86 71.97
N ARG A 180 -26.53 11.05 72.56
CA ARG A 180 -26.43 12.31 71.81
C ARG A 180 -25.05 12.54 71.22
N SER A 181 -23.99 12.23 71.97
CA SER A 181 -22.62 12.30 71.45
C SER A 181 -22.39 11.30 70.32
N GLU A 182 -22.91 10.08 70.42
CA GLU A 182 -22.84 9.06 69.36
C GLU A 182 -23.59 9.50 68.10
N ALA A 183 -24.80 10.09 68.26
CA ALA A 183 -25.57 10.61 67.15
C ALA A 183 -24.85 11.75 66.41
N GLU A 184 -24.20 12.66 67.13
CA GLU A 184 -23.44 13.75 66.51
C GLU A 184 -22.19 13.23 65.80
N ALA A 185 -21.51 12.20 66.32
CA ALA A 185 -20.40 11.55 65.64
C ALA A 185 -20.84 10.94 64.29
N ARG A 186 -21.97 10.20 64.28
CA ARG A 186 -22.50 9.61 63.04
C ARG A 186 -22.95 10.66 62.03
N LYS A 187 -23.46 11.79 62.49
CA LYS A 187 -23.78 12.93 61.61
C LYS A 187 -22.53 13.47 60.92
N GLN A 188 -21.38 13.53 61.62
CA GLN A 188 -20.10 13.90 61.00
C GLN A 188 -19.65 12.88 59.97
N ASP A 189 -19.81 11.58 60.24
CA ASP A 189 -19.50 10.51 59.27
C ASP A 189 -20.36 10.64 58.00
N PHE A 190 -21.64 10.96 58.15
CA PHE A 190 -22.55 11.21 57.02
C PHE A 190 -22.12 12.41 56.17
N VAL A 191 -21.65 13.49 56.80
CA VAL A 191 -21.10 14.67 56.11
C VAL A 191 -19.83 14.32 55.36
N ALA A 192 -18.95 13.50 55.94
CA ALA A 192 -17.74 13.04 55.27
C ALA A 192 -18.06 12.19 54.01
N LEU A 193 -19.08 11.32 54.08
CA LEU A 193 -19.56 10.53 52.94
C LEU A 193 -20.14 11.42 51.83
N LEU A 194 -20.92 12.45 52.18
CA LEU A 194 -21.45 13.41 51.21
C LEU A 194 -20.32 14.12 50.46
N ASN A 195 -19.32 14.63 51.17
CA ASN A 195 -18.16 15.27 50.53
C ASN A 195 -17.39 14.32 49.60
N LYS A 196 -17.29 13.03 49.97
CA LYS A 196 -16.66 12.00 49.13
C LYS A 196 -17.50 11.71 47.88
N ALA A 197 -18.83 11.68 48.00
CA ALA A 197 -19.74 11.51 46.88
C ALA A 197 -19.64 12.69 45.89
N ASP A 198 -19.69 13.93 46.38
CA ASP A 198 -19.55 15.14 45.56
C ASP A 198 -18.22 15.17 44.80
N SER A 199 -17.12 14.80 45.48
CA SER A 199 -15.81 14.69 44.82
C SER A 199 -15.79 13.62 43.74
N THR A 200 -16.48 12.50 43.95
CA THR A 200 -16.56 11.40 42.97
C THR A 200 -17.37 11.82 41.76
N GLU A 201 -18.49 12.53 41.97
CA GLU A 201 -19.34 13.08 40.91
C GLU A 201 -18.56 14.07 40.03
N ARG A 202 -17.85 15.03 40.63
CA ARG A 202 -17.00 15.98 39.86
C ARG A 202 -15.94 15.28 39.04
N ASN A 203 -15.28 14.26 39.59
CA ASN A 203 -14.29 13.49 38.85
C ASN A 203 -14.91 12.74 37.67
N LEU A 204 -16.12 12.20 37.85
CA LEU A 204 -16.85 11.49 36.81
C LEU A 204 -17.27 12.45 35.68
N GLU A 205 -17.71 13.67 36.00
CA GLU A 205 -17.99 14.71 35.00
C GLU A 205 -16.77 15.07 34.16
N ILE A 206 -15.59 15.19 34.78
CA ILE A 206 -14.32 15.48 34.08
C ILE A 206 -13.99 14.33 33.12
N THR A 207 -14.08 13.08 33.57
CA THR A 207 -13.83 11.90 32.73
C THR A 207 -14.80 11.83 31.55
N VAL A 208 -16.10 12.08 31.78
CA VAL A 208 -17.11 12.09 30.70
C VAL A 208 -16.82 13.17 29.67
N LYS A 209 -16.43 14.38 30.10
CA LYS A 209 -16.03 15.46 29.16
C LYS A 209 -14.79 15.07 28.35
N ALA A 210 -13.79 14.46 28.99
CA ALA A 210 -12.60 13.98 28.30
C ALA A 210 -12.92 12.90 27.25
N LEU A 211 -13.79 11.94 27.59
CA LEU A 211 -14.26 10.92 26.65
C LEU A 211 -15.02 11.52 25.47
N HIS A 212 -15.88 12.51 25.72
CA HIS A 212 -16.62 13.18 24.65
C HIS A 212 -15.68 13.91 23.67
N ASN A 213 -14.67 14.61 24.17
CA ASN A 213 -13.66 15.27 23.33
C ASN A 213 -12.86 14.25 22.51
N ASN A 214 -12.44 13.14 23.12
CA ASN A 214 -11.73 12.07 22.41
C ASN A 214 -12.59 11.47 21.29
N MET A 215 -13.88 11.26 21.54
CA MET A 215 -14.81 10.75 20.52
C MET A 215 -14.94 11.71 19.32
N ASN A 216 -15.00 13.02 19.57
CA ASN A 216 -15.03 14.03 18.51
C ASN A 216 -13.73 14.01 17.69
N ASN A 217 -12.57 13.98 18.35
CA ASN A 217 -11.26 13.90 17.69
C ASN A 217 -11.12 12.64 16.82
N VAL A 218 -11.61 11.49 17.32
CA VAL A 218 -11.61 10.23 16.55
C VAL A 218 -12.50 10.36 15.31
N SER A 219 -13.69 10.95 15.44
CA SER A 219 -14.61 11.15 14.32
C SER A 219 -14.03 12.08 13.25
N GLU A 220 -13.38 13.18 13.65
CA GLU A 220 -12.71 14.10 12.73
C GLU A 220 -11.55 13.41 12.00
N THR A 221 -10.72 12.67 12.74
CA THR A 221 -9.59 11.92 12.18
C THR A 221 -10.08 10.90 11.16
N GLN A 222 -11.11 10.12 11.46
CA GLN A 222 -11.72 9.16 10.53
C GLN A 222 -12.24 9.83 9.24
N HIS A 223 -12.88 10.99 9.36
CA HIS A 223 -13.37 11.73 8.19
C HIS A 223 -12.20 12.20 7.31
N GLN A 224 -11.14 12.72 7.92
CA GLN A 224 -9.97 13.23 7.21
C GLN A 224 -9.20 12.09 6.51
N THR A 225 -8.98 10.97 7.18
CA THR A 225 -8.34 9.77 6.57
C THR A 225 -9.15 9.28 5.36
N LYS A 226 -10.48 9.27 5.45
CA LYS A 226 -11.35 8.85 4.34
C LYS A 226 -11.23 9.77 3.12
N LEU A 227 -11.12 11.08 3.35
CA LEU A 227 -10.91 12.05 2.27
C LEU A 227 -9.54 11.87 1.60
N GLU A 228 -8.50 11.59 2.38
CA GLU A 228 -7.15 11.41 1.88
C GLU A 228 -6.99 10.12 1.06
N ILE A 229 -7.58 9.00 1.50
CA ILE A 229 -7.66 7.75 0.71
C ILE A 229 -8.29 8.03 -0.65
N LYS A 230 -9.42 8.73 -0.68
CA LYS A 230 -10.11 9.05 -1.94
C LYS A 230 -9.29 9.94 -2.87
N ARG A 231 -8.46 10.85 -2.32
CA ARG A 231 -7.52 11.66 -3.13
C ARG A 231 -6.43 10.78 -3.74
N MET A 232 -5.82 9.90 -2.94
CA MET A 232 -4.78 8.98 -3.42
C MET A 232 -5.30 8.03 -4.50
N GLU A 233 -6.52 7.51 -4.38
CA GLU A 233 -7.15 6.67 -5.40
C GLU A 233 -7.30 7.41 -6.73
N ASN A 234 -7.79 8.67 -6.71
CA ASN A 234 -7.92 9.50 -7.91
C ASN A 234 -6.56 9.80 -8.56
N ASP A 235 -5.55 10.13 -7.77
CA ASP A 235 -4.21 10.43 -8.27
C ASP A 235 -3.56 9.19 -8.92
N MET A 236 -3.73 8.03 -8.30
CA MET A 236 -3.25 6.76 -8.86
C MET A 236 -3.96 6.42 -10.19
N GLN A 237 -5.27 6.62 -10.27
CA GLN A 237 -6.02 6.40 -11.50
C GLN A 237 -5.58 7.36 -12.62
N MET A 238 -5.35 8.64 -12.30
CA MET A 238 -4.81 9.60 -13.27
C MET A 238 -3.40 9.22 -13.74
N TYR A 239 -2.53 8.77 -12.84
CA TYR A 239 -1.19 8.33 -13.19
C TYR A 239 -1.22 7.12 -14.14
N GLN A 240 -2.02 6.10 -13.81
CA GLN A 240 -2.19 4.92 -14.66
C GLN A 240 -2.72 5.29 -16.06
N ASN A 241 -3.72 6.17 -16.13
CA ASN A 241 -4.28 6.63 -17.40
C ASN A 241 -3.25 7.38 -18.25
N ARG A 242 -2.42 8.24 -17.65
CA ARG A 242 -1.36 8.96 -18.38
C ARG A 242 -0.30 8.00 -18.90
N THR A 243 0.17 7.08 -18.06
CA THR A 243 1.19 6.10 -18.43
C THR A 243 0.70 5.18 -19.54
N PHE A 244 -0.53 4.68 -19.44
CA PHE A 244 -1.13 3.84 -20.47
C PHE A 244 -1.32 4.59 -21.79
N LYS A 245 -1.80 5.84 -21.74
CA LYS A 245 -1.96 6.68 -22.94
C LYS A 245 -0.62 6.91 -23.64
N ASN A 246 0.42 7.27 -22.89
CA ASN A 246 1.77 7.46 -23.45
C ASN A 246 2.32 6.17 -24.07
N LEU A 247 2.11 5.03 -23.41
CA LEU A 247 2.53 3.73 -23.95
C LEU A 247 1.80 3.39 -25.25
N GLN A 248 0.49 3.64 -25.32
CA GLN A 248 -0.31 3.42 -26.51
C GLN A 248 0.12 4.31 -27.68
N GLU A 249 0.40 5.60 -27.42
CA GLU A 249 0.89 6.54 -28.43
C GLU A 249 2.28 6.13 -28.94
N ASN A 250 3.21 5.80 -28.05
CA ASN A 250 4.55 5.35 -28.42
C ASN A 250 4.53 4.04 -29.23
N LEU A 251 3.74 3.06 -28.79
CA LEU A 251 3.58 1.79 -29.51
C LEU A 251 2.95 2.01 -30.89
N GLY A 252 1.97 2.91 -31.00
CA GLY A 252 1.36 3.27 -32.27
C GLY A 252 2.37 3.86 -33.26
N LEU A 253 3.24 4.76 -32.78
CA LEU A 253 4.33 5.33 -33.59
C LEU A 253 5.35 4.26 -34.01
N GLU A 254 5.70 3.35 -33.12
CA GLU A 254 6.68 2.29 -33.41
C GLU A 254 6.14 1.27 -34.41
N ILE A 255 4.87 0.86 -34.28
CA ILE A 255 4.18 0.01 -35.27
C ILE A 255 4.14 0.71 -36.64
N HIS A 256 3.80 2.00 -36.67
CA HIS A 256 3.78 2.76 -37.92
C HIS A 256 5.17 2.81 -38.58
N ASN A 257 6.21 3.10 -37.81
CA ASN A 257 7.60 3.12 -38.28
C ASN A 257 8.07 1.75 -38.78
N MET A 258 7.70 0.66 -38.10
CA MET A 258 8.00 -0.69 -38.57
C MET A 258 7.27 -1.00 -39.87
N SER A 259 5.98 -0.65 -39.99
CA SER A 259 5.15 -0.95 -41.18
C SER A 259 5.66 -0.33 -42.49
N ASN A 260 6.51 0.69 -42.40
CA ASN A 260 7.10 1.36 -43.56
C ASN A 260 8.39 0.70 -44.08
N ARG A 261 8.91 -0.34 -43.42
CA ARG A 261 10.16 -1.01 -43.85
C ARG A 261 9.87 -2.08 -44.89
N ALA A 262 10.62 -2.07 -45.99
CA ALA A 262 10.59 -3.11 -47.02
C ALA A 262 11.42 -4.33 -46.61
N ALA A 263 10.82 -5.52 -46.60
CA ALA A 263 11.53 -6.79 -46.44
C ALA A 263 10.91 -7.89 -47.30
N PHE A 264 11.72 -8.72 -47.94
CA PHE A 264 11.24 -9.91 -48.65
C PHE A 264 12.35 -10.94 -48.84
N THR A 265 11.95 -12.21 -48.99
CA THR A 265 12.83 -13.32 -49.38
C THR A 265 12.25 -13.99 -50.61
N ALA A 266 13.10 -14.29 -51.59
CA ALA A 266 12.69 -15.04 -52.77
C ALA A 266 13.76 -16.05 -53.22
N CYS A 267 13.33 -17.14 -53.81
CA CYS A 267 14.17 -18.24 -54.22
C CYS A 267 14.26 -18.33 -55.74
N ALA A 268 15.45 -18.73 -56.21
CA ALA A 268 15.79 -18.72 -57.62
C ALA A 268 14.97 -19.77 -58.39
N LYS A 269 14.83 -19.56 -59.70
CA LYS A 269 14.37 -20.59 -60.63
C LYS A 269 15.53 -21.53 -60.98
N ASP A 270 15.30 -22.84 -60.92
CA ASP A 270 16.28 -23.84 -61.37
C ASP A 270 16.43 -23.74 -62.89
N GLN A 271 17.54 -23.17 -63.34
CA GLN A 271 17.90 -23.09 -64.76
C GLN A 271 19.38 -22.74 -64.94
N THR A 272 19.86 -22.97 -66.16
CA THR A 272 21.17 -22.48 -66.62
C THR A 272 21.04 -21.03 -67.08
N TYR A 273 21.84 -20.16 -66.46
CA TYR A 273 21.90 -18.73 -66.75
C TYR A 273 23.16 -18.43 -67.56
N SER A 274 23.03 -17.62 -68.61
CA SER A 274 24.17 -17.09 -69.37
C SER A 274 24.59 -15.73 -68.82
N THR A 275 25.75 -15.25 -69.28
CA THR A 275 26.44 -14.06 -68.73
C THR A 275 25.66 -12.75 -68.85
N ALA A 276 24.64 -12.70 -69.69
CA ALA A 276 23.78 -11.53 -69.90
C ALA A 276 22.39 -11.66 -69.24
N THR A 277 22.11 -12.79 -68.60
CA THR A 277 20.78 -13.08 -68.04
C THR A 277 20.74 -12.86 -66.53
N SER A 278 19.75 -12.10 -66.07
CA SER A 278 19.49 -11.96 -64.63
C SER A 278 18.95 -13.25 -64.04
N ILE A 279 19.41 -13.58 -62.82
CA ILE A 279 18.84 -14.68 -62.05
C ILE A 279 17.39 -14.34 -61.70
N LEU A 280 16.48 -15.25 -62.03
CA LEU A 280 15.05 -15.08 -61.75
C LEU A 280 14.71 -15.64 -60.39
N PHE A 281 13.88 -14.93 -59.62
CA PHE A 281 13.45 -15.33 -58.28
C PHE A 281 11.92 -15.42 -58.19
N PRO A 282 11.28 -16.34 -58.92
CA PRO A 282 9.81 -16.37 -59.03
C PRO A 282 9.12 -16.80 -57.73
N ASP A 283 9.83 -17.47 -56.83
CA ASP A 283 9.26 -18.06 -55.62
C ASP A 283 9.50 -17.16 -54.39
N VAL A 284 8.56 -16.24 -54.15
CA VAL A 284 8.62 -15.31 -53.01
C VAL A 284 8.11 -15.99 -51.74
N GLN A 285 9.00 -16.16 -50.76
CA GLN A 285 8.76 -16.87 -49.51
C GLN A 285 8.17 -15.96 -48.42
N THR A 286 8.69 -14.72 -48.31
CA THR A 286 8.23 -13.75 -47.32
C THR A 286 8.15 -12.37 -47.95
N ARG A 287 7.23 -11.52 -47.46
CA ARG A 287 7.14 -10.12 -47.85
C ARG A 287 6.53 -9.26 -46.75
N PHE A 288 7.04 -8.05 -46.61
CA PHE A 288 6.59 -7.03 -45.69
C PHE A 288 6.95 -5.65 -46.27
N GLY A 289 6.01 -4.70 -46.28
CA GLY A 289 6.26 -3.36 -46.82
C GLY A 289 6.60 -3.26 -48.32
N VAL A 290 6.46 -4.35 -49.10
CA VAL A 290 6.73 -4.38 -50.55
C VAL A 290 5.46 -4.78 -51.32
N SER A 291 5.13 -4.04 -52.38
CA SER A 291 3.94 -4.28 -53.19
C SER A 291 4.04 -5.56 -54.03
N ASN A 292 2.87 -6.18 -54.31
CA ASN A 292 2.79 -7.38 -55.16
C ASN A 292 3.31 -7.12 -56.58
N SER A 293 3.09 -5.90 -57.09
CA SER A 293 3.58 -5.50 -58.41
C SER A 293 5.10 -5.48 -58.44
N ALA A 294 5.76 -4.87 -57.45
CA ALA A 294 7.22 -4.86 -57.35
C ALA A 294 7.82 -6.27 -57.27
N LEU A 295 7.21 -7.15 -56.48
CA LEU A 295 7.67 -8.54 -56.34
C LEU A 295 7.39 -9.38 -57.60
N SER A 296 6.28 -9.14 -58.30
CA SER A 296 5.99 -9.83 -59.56
C SER A 296 7.01 -9.47 -60.66
N VAL A 297 7.42 -8.19 -60.72
CA VAL A 297 8.49 -7.72 -61.62
C VAL A 297 9.82 -8.36 -61.21
N PHE A 298 10.14 -8.42 -59.92
CA PHE A 298 11.35 -9.10 -59.45
C PHE A 298 11.37 -10.58 -59.83
N GLY A 299 10.27 -11.30 -59.61
CA GLY A 299 10.18 -12.72 -59.94
C GLY A 299 10.28 -13.01 -61.44
N GLY A 300 9.69 -12.16 -62.28
CA GLY A 300 9.71 -12.31 -63.74
C GLY A 300 10.98 -11.81 -64.42
N SER A 301 11.65 -10.80 -63.88
CA SER A 301 12.82 -10.14 -64.51
C SER A 301 14.15 -10.39 -63.80
N GLY A 302 14.11 -10.86 -62.54
CA GLY A 302 15.29 -10.93 -61.68
C GLY A 302 15.78 -9.56 -61.20
N LYS A 303 15.03 -8.47 -61.44
CA LYS A 303 15.40 -7.09 -61.09
C LYS A 303 14.46 -6.52 -60.04
N TYR A 304 15.00 -6.20 -58.88
CA TYR A 304 14.29 -5.54 -57.80
C TYR A 304 14.47 -4.03 -57.96
N THR A 305 13.38 -3.27 -57.93
CA THR A 305 13.42 -1.81 -57.93
C THR A 305 13.11 -1.31 -56.53
N CYS A 306 14.03 -0.53 -55.96
CA CYS A 306 13.91 0.01 -54.62
C CYS A 306 12.71 0.97 -54.51
N GLY A 307 11.81 0.72 -53.57
CA GLY A 307 10.60 1.54 -53.38
C GLY A 307 10.84 2.83 -52.61
N GLU A 308 11.77 2.81 -51.65
CA GLU A 308 12.09 3.93 -50.76
C GLU A 308 13.59 3.99 -50.48
N ASP A 309 14.09 5.20 -50.22
CA ASP A 309 15.48 5.43 -49.82
C ASP A 309 15.80 4.68 -48.52
N GLY A 310 17.01 4.15 -48.38
CA GLY A 310 17.41 3.54 -47.11
C GLY A 310 18.63 2.63 -47.19
N LEU A 311 19.09 2.18 -46.02
CA LEU A 311 20.11 1.14 -45.90
C LEU A 311 19.45 -0.24 -45.95
N TYR A 312 19.89 -1.08 -46.88
CA TYR A 312 19.36 -2.43 -47.05
C TYR A 312 20.42 -3.48 -46.70
N LEU A 313 20.00 -4.47 -45.91
CA LEU A 313 20.71 -5.74 -45.74
C LEU A 313 20.25 -6.69 -46.84
N ILE A 314 21.16 -7.07 -47.71
CA ILE A 314 20.95 -8.02 -48.79
C ILE A 314 21.73 -9.27 -48.44
N SER A 315 21.06 -10.38 -48.21
CA SER A 315 21.72 -11.66 -47.94
C SER A 315 21.25 -12.71 -48.93
N GLY A 316 22.12 -13.66 -49.25
CA GLY A 316 21.73 -14.74 -50.12
C GLY A 316 22.65 -15.92 -49.97
N PHE A 317 22.14 -17.07 -50.37
CA PHE A 317 22.92 -18.27 -50.57
C PHE A 317 22.57 -18.82 -51.94
N PHE A 318 23.56 -19.34 -52.64
CA PHE A 318 23.43 -19.76 -54.01
C PHE A 318 24.14 -21.10 -54.17
N MET A 319 23.49 -22.05 -54.82
CA MET A 319 24.06 -23.35 -55.14
C MET A 319 24.20 -23.49 -56.66
N THR A 320 25.34 -24.04 -57.09
CA THR A 320 25.67 -24.30 -58.50
C THR A 320 26.44 -25.61 -58.66
N ASP A 321 26.38 -26.22 -59.84
CA ASP A 321 27.20 -27.37 -60.27
C ASP A 321 28.29 -26.97 -61.28
N ALA A 322 28.48 -25.66 -61.48
CA ALA A 322 29.42 -25.16 -62.48
C ALA A 322 30.87 -25.47 -62.09
N THR A 323 31.64 -25.90 -63.08
CA THR A 323 33.06 -26.24 -62.95
C THR A 323 33.95 -25.06 -63.31
N GLY A 324 35.02 -24.83 -62.55
CA GLY A 324 35.99 -23.75 -62.79
C GLY A 324 35.70 -22.47 -61.99
N TYR A 325 36.38 -21.38 -62.35
CA TYR A 325 36.20 -20.08 -61.69
C TYR A 325 34.88 -19.44 -62.10
N VAL A 326 33.86 -19.60 -61.27
CA VAL A 326 32.53 -19.02 -61.47
C VAL A 326 32.18 -18.06 -60.33
N TYR A 327 31.51 -16.96 -60.67
CA TYR A 327 31.03 -15.99 -59.69
C TYR A 327 29.73 -15.31 -60.14
N LEU A 328 28.97 -14.83 -59.16
CA LEU A 328 27.79 -14.01 -59.35
C LEU A 328 28.14 -12.54 -59.08
N ASN A 329 27.78 -11.68 -60.02
CA ASN A 329 27.88 -10.23 -59.87
C ASN A 329 26.56 -9.68 -59.35
N PHE A 330 26.61 -8.87 -58.31
CA PHE A 330 25.51 -7.99 -57.95
C PHE A 330 25.63 -6.67 -58.69
N TYR A 331 24.54 -6.31 -59.37
CA TYR A 331 24.43 -5.05 -60.09
C TYR A 331 23.51 -4.10 -59.37
N LYS A 332 23.96 -2.86 -59.20
CA LYS A 332 23.17 -1.70 -58.80
C LYS A 332 23.17 -0.72 -59.97
N ASN A 333 22.01 -0.46 -60.57
CA ASN A 333 21.89 0.42 -61.75
C ASN A 333 22.88 0.09 -62.88
N SER A 334 23.08 -1.20 -63.14
CA SER A 334 24.04 -1.73 -64.13
C SER A 334 25.52 -1.60 -63.77
N ILE A 335 25.85 -1.14 -62.56
CA ILE A 335 27.22 -1.12 -62.02
C ILE A 335 27.38 -2.32 -61.07
N ILE A 336 28.45 -3.09 -61.26
CA ILE A 336 28.78 -4.18 -60.34
C ILE A 336 29.24 -3.56 -59.02
N PHE A 337 28.61 -3.92 -57.91
CA PHE A 337 29.01 -3.45 -56.58
C PHE A 337 29.51 -4.56 -55.65
N GLU A 338 29.17 -5.83 -55.92
CA GLU A 338 29.64 -6.97 -55.12
C GLU A 338 29.81 -8.22 -55.99
N ARG A 339 30.68 -9.14 -55.57
CA ARG A 339 30.94 -10.41 -56.27
C ARG A 339 30.96 -11.60 -55.32
N ILE A 340 30.12 -12.59 -55.59
CA ILE A 340 30.11 -13.87 -54.88
C ILE A 340 30.95 -14.88 -55.64
N TYR A 341 32.04 -15.37 -55.04
CA TYR A 341 32.86 -16.43 -55.60
C TYR A 341 32.38 -17.81 -55.13
N PHE A 342 32.46 -18.80 -56.02
CA PHE A 342 32.25 -20.21 -55.70
C PHE A 342 33.59 -20.94 -55.68
N SER A 343 33.71 -21.94 -54.82
CA SER A 343 34.98 -22.65 -54.60
C SER A 343 35.33 -23.53 -55.81
N VAL A 344 36.54 -23.36 -56.35
CA VAL A 344 37.01 -24.15 -57.50
C VAL A 344 37.23 -25.60 -57.06
N THR A 345 36.38 -26.49 -57.56
CA THR A 345 36.57 -27.93 -57.43
C THR A 345 36.73 -28.54 -58.81
N THR A 346 37.76 -29.37 -58.99
CA THR A 346 37.92 -30.22 -60.18
C THR A 346 37.02 -31.44 -60.01
N GLY A 347 35.79 -31.40 -60.54
CA GLY A 347 34.85 -32.52 -60.50
C GLY A 347 33.38 -32.06 -60.49
N HIS A 348 32.43 -33.01 -60.62
CA HIS A 348 30.99 -32.75 -60.54
C HIS A 348 30.52 -32.61 -59.08
N SER A 349 31.01 -31.61 -58.34
CA SER A 349 30.53 -31.29 -56.99
C SER A 349 29.64 -30.07 -56.97
N TYR A 350 28.53 -30.15 -56.23
CA TYR A 350 27.70 -29.00 -55.91
C TYR A 350 28.46 -28.03 -55.00
N GLN A 351 28.45 -26.76 -55.36
CA GLN A 351 29.10 -25.68 -54.64
C GLN A 351 28.04 -24.73 -54.10
N THR A 352 28.20 -24.30 -52.86
CA THR A 352 27.35 -23.27 -52.26
C THR A 352 28.20 -22.07 -51.90
N SER A 353 27.67 -20.88 -52.15
CA SER A 353 28.28 -19.64 -51.67
C SER A 353 27.24 -18.75 -51.03
N THR A 354 27.65 -18.02 -50.00
CA THR A 354 26.79 -17.15 -49.19
C THR A 354 27.31 -15.73 -49.23
N THR A 355 26.39 -14.77 -49.18
CA THR A 355 26.73 -13.35 -49.14
C THR A 355 25.83 -12.62 -48.16
N VAL A 356 26.39 -11.57 -47.56
CA VAL A 356 25.69 -10.60 -46.74
C VAL A 356 26.27 -9.24 -47.06
N ILE A 357 25.43 -8.33 -47.54
CA ILE A 357 25.82 -7.04 -48.07
C ILE A 357 24.97 -5.97 -47.40
N LEU A 358 25.62 -4.90 -46.94
CA LEU A 358 24.95 -3.67 -46.54
C LEU A 358 25.08 -2.66 -47.66
N GLN A 359 23.96 -2.26 -48.25
CA GLN A 359 23.95 -1.34 -49.38
C GLN A 359 22.89 -0.26 -49.18
N TYR A 360 23.31 1.00 -49.26
CA TYR A 360 22.38 2.12 -49.35
C TYR A 360 21.77 2.16 -50.75
N LEU A 361 20.44 2.22 -50.83
CA LEU A 361 19.68 2.30 -52.06
C LEU A 361 18.83 3.56 -52.04
N ASN A 362 18.88 4.30 -53.14
CA ASN A 362 17.91 5.34 -53.43
C ASN A 362 16.67 4.70 -54.06
N LYS A 363 15.55 5.39 -53.96
CA LYS A 363 14.30 5.10 -54.64
C LYS A 363 14.55 4.99 -56.14
N ASN A 364 14.00 3.93 -56.72
CA ASN A 364 14.19 3.51 -58.11
C ASN A 364 15.57 2.92 -58.44
N ASP A 365 16.49 2.77 -57.48
CA ASP A 365 17.69 1.96 -57.72
C ASP A 365 17.26 0.53 -58.06
N THR A 366 17.91 -0.06 -59.07
CA THR A 366 17.64 -1.42 -59.51
C THR A 366 18.74 -2.37 -59.08
N LEU A 367 18.35 -3.51 -58.50
CA LEU A 367 19.24 -4.56 -58.05
C LEU A 367 18.96 -5.86 -58.80
N HIS A 368 20.01 -6.50 -59.30
CA HIS A 368 19.91 -7.82 -59.90
C HIS A 368 21.23 -8.57 -59.86
N LEU A 369 21.15 -9.89 -60.06
CA LEU A 369 22.29 -10.77 -60.08
C LEU A 369 22.47 -11.34 -61.47
N GLN A 370 23.70 -11.36 -61.97
CA GLN A 370 24.04 -12.05 -63.21
C GLN A 370 25.29 -12.91 -63.01
N PRO A 371 25.35 -14.08 -63.64
CA PRO A 371 26.55 -14.89 -63.59
C PRO A 371 27.64 -14.32 -64.51
N TYR A 372 28.90 -14.47 -64.14
CA TYR A 372 30.01 -14.03 -65.00
C TYR A 372 30.30 -14.97 -66.17
N SER A 373 30.07 -16.26 -65.97
CA SER A 373 30.15 -17.33 -66.97
C SER A 373 28.85 -18.13 -66.93
N THR A 374 28.55 -18.89 -67.99
CA THR A 374 27.35 -19.73 -68.00
C THR A 374 27.36 -20.71 -66.82
N MET A 375 26.34 -20.67 -65.97
CA MET A 375 26.23 -21.54 -64.80
C MET A 375 24.78 -21.94 -64.53
N ARG A 376 24.58 -23.14 -63.99
CA ARG A 376 23.28 -23.53 -63.42
C ARG A 376 23.16 -23.00 -62.01
N VAL A 377 22.03 -22.36 -61.70
CA VAL A 377 21.69 -21.99 -60.32
C VAL A 377 20.53 -22.87 -59.90
N PHE A 378 20.71 -23.64 -58.83
CA PHE A 378 19.65 -24.52 -58.32
C PHE A 378 18.53 -23.68 -57.72
N GLY A 379 17.30 -23.92 -58.15
CA GLY A 379 16.12 -23.21 -57.66
C GLY A 379 15.55 -23.77 -56.36
N SER A 380 14.36 -23.31 -56.00
CA SER A 380 13.71 -23.66 -54.72
C SER A 380 14.58 -23.23 -53.51
N SER A 381 14.46 -23.91 -52.37
CA SER A 381 15.20 -23.62 -51.14
C SER A 381 16.73 -23.81 -51.22
N TYR A 382 17.31 -24.06 -52.40
CA TYR A 382 18.76 -24.24 -52.60
C TYR A 382 19.49 -22.96 -53.02
N SER A 383 18.77 -21.97 -53.56
CA SER A 383 19.32 -20.64 -53.79
C SER A 383 18.27 -19.58 -53.51
N CYS A 384 18.44 -18.79 -52.45
CA CYS A 384 17.50 -17.72 -52.11
C CYS A 384 18.22 -16.43 -51.74
N ILE A 385 17.53 -15.32 -51.93
CA ILE A 385 17.96 -13.98 -51.61
C ILE A 385 16.94 -13.29 -50.71
N SER A 386 17.41 -12.56 -49.72
CA SER A 386 16.62 -11.76 -48.79
C SER A 386 17.06 -10.31 -48.85
N PHE A 387 16.07 -9.43 -48.76
CA PHE A 387 16.24 -7.98 -48.65
C PHE A 387 15.55 -7.53 -47.38
N LEU A 388 16.23 -6.71 -46.58
CA LEU A 388 15.70 -6.11 -45.37
C LEU A 388 16.15 -4.66 -45.28
N GLN A 389 15.20 -3.72 -45.34
CA GLN A 389 15.45 -2.32 -45.09
C GLN A 389 15.68 -2.10 -43.58
N LEU A 390 16.84 -1.56 -43.24
CA LEU A 390 17.26 -1.28 -41.86
C LEU A 390 16.89 0.14 -41.42
N THR A 391 16.88 1.09 -42.35
CA THR A 391 16.57 2.50 -42.09
C THR A 391 15.61 3.05 -43.14
N ASN A 392 14.75 3.97 -42.70
CA ASN A 392 14.05 4.89 -43.61
C ASN A 392 14.92 6.11 -43.88
#